data_AF-A0A0D0CGY3-F1
#
_entry.id   AF-A0A0D0CGY3-F1
#
_cell.length_a   1.000
_cell.length_b   1.000
_cell.length_c   1.000
_cell.angle_alpha   90.00
_cell.angle_beta   90.00
_cell.angle_gamma   90.00
#
_symmetry.space_group_name_H-M   'P 1'
#
loop_
_entity.id
_entity.type
_entity.pdbx_description
1 polymer ?
#
loop_
_entity_poly.entity_id
_entity_poly.type
_entity_poly.pdbx_seq_one_letter_code
_entity_poly.pdbx_strand_id
1 'polypeptide(L)' 'MKSLSVAQTNQIITFLEQQQSTRQIVAYTDLNHSTISQVCFELCPDLQKASGGCPSLVTSTDMHHAI' A
#
# COMPACT_ATOMS: atom_id res chain seq x y z
N MET A 1 9.95 -7.35 5.69
CA MET A 1 9.97 -7.10 4.24
C MET A 1 11.36 -6.63 3.86
N LYS A 2 11.88 -7.04 2.70
CA LYS A 2 13.18 -6.54 2.22
C LYS A 2 13.00 -5.07 1.83
N SER A 3 13.89 -4.21 2.30
CA SER A 3 13.90 -2.80 1.89
C SER A 3 14.15 -2.71 0.38
N LEU A 4 13.35 -1.91 -0.32
CA LEU A 4 13.55 -1.60 -1.73
C LEU A 4 14.85 -0.80 -1.89
N SER A 5 15.63 -1.10 -2.92
CA SER A 5 16.73 -0.22 -3.28
C SER A 5 16.20 1.08 -3.87
N VAL A 6 16.97 2.16 -3.74
CA VAL A 6 16.63 3.46 -4.33
C VAL A 6 16.37 3.35 -5.84
N ALA A 7 17.15 2.51 -6.54
CA ALA A 7 16.97 2.27 -7.97
C ALA A 7 15.63 1.61 -8.29
N GLN A 8 15.20 0.63 -7.49
CA GLN A 8 13.91 -0.04 -7.67
C GLN A 8 12.74 0.91 -7.37
N THR A 9 12.85 1.73 -6.34
CA THR A 9 11.84 2.75 -6.03
C THR A 9 11.73 3.77 -7.17
N ASN A 10 12.85 4.25 -7.70
CA ASN A 10 12.86 5.17 -8.83
C ASN A 10 12.24 4.56 -10.09
N GLN A 11 12.49 3.28 -10.38
CA GLN A 11 11.83 2.59 -11.49
C GLN A 11 10.31 2.54 -11.33
N ILE A 12 9.81 2.23 -10.12
CA ILE A 12 8.37 2.24 -9.84
C ILE A 12 7.80 3.65 -10.06
N ILE A 13 8.46 4.70 -9.55
CA ILE A 13 8.04 6.10 -9.74
C ILE A 13 7.93 6.43 -11.23
N THR A 14 8.95 6.09 -12.03
CA THR A 14 8.93 6.34 -13.48
C THR A 14 7.76 5.64 -14.17
N PHE A 15 7.44 4.40 -13.80
CA PHE A 15 6.27 3.71 -14.35
C PHE A 15 4.95 4.36 -13.94
N LEU A 16 4.85 4.87 -12.71
CA LEU A 16 3.67 5.59 -12.24
C LEU A 16 3.47 6.92 -12.97
N GLU A 17 4.55 7.67 -13.22
CA GLU A 17 4.52 8.90 -14.04
C GLU A 17 4.07 8.62 -15.48
N GLN A 18 4.40 7.44 -16.01
CA GLN A 18 3.91 6.94 -17.30
C GLN A 18 2.46 6.42 -17.26
N GLN A 19 1.76 6.56 -16.13
CA GLN A 19 0.38 6.09 -15.92
C GLN A 19 0.21 4.57 -16.13
N GLN A 20 1.26 3.79 -15.89
CA GLN A 20 1.16 2.33 -15.90
C GLN A 20 0.32 1.86 -14.72
N SER A 21 -0.55 0.88 -14.96
CA SER A 21 -1.29 0.21 -13.90
C SER A 21 -0.38 -0.65 -13.03
N THR A 22 -0.72 -0.84 -11.75
CA THR A 22 0.04 -1.71 -10.83
C THR A 22 0.28 -3.11 -11.40
N ARG A 23 -0.70 -3.68 -12.11
CA ARG A 23 -0.55 -4.99 -12.79
C ARG A 23 0.54 -4.97 -13.86
N GLN A 24 0.62 -3.90 -14.64
CA GLN A 24 1.67 -3.74 -15.65
C GLN A 24 3.03 -3.56 -14.98
N ILE A 25 3.12 -2.78 -13.91
CA ILE A 25 4.37 -2.60 -13.16
C ILE A 25 4.87 -3.93 -12.61
N VAL A 26 3.99 -4.79 -12.07
CA VAL A 26 4.35 -6.16 -11.64
C VAL A 26 4.84 -7.02 -12.81
N ALA A 27 4.36 -6.79 -14.04
CA ALA A 27 4.84 -7.53 -15.20
C ALA A 27 6.22 -7.05 -15.69
N TYR A 28 6.54 -5.78 -15.48
CA TYR A 28 7.81 -5.17 -15.88
C TYR A 28 8.89 -5.17 -14.78
N THR A 29 8.49 -5.46 -13.55
CA THR A 29 9.38 -5.50 -12.39
C THR A 29 9.23 -6.85 -11.71
N ASP A 30 10.32 -7.45 -11.22
CA ASP A 30 10.25 -8.66 -10.40
C ASP A 30 9.79 -8.36 -8.95
N LEU A 31 8.91 -7.37 -8.79
CA LEU A 31 8.43 -6.89 -7.50
C LEU A 31 7.01 -7.37 -7.25
N ASN A 32 6.75 -7.70 -5.98
CA ASN A 32 5.45 -8.15 -5.56
C ASN A 32 4.42 -7.02 -5.66
N HIS A 33 3.18 -7.38 -5.99
CA HIS A 33 2.06 -6.43 -6.04
C HIS A 33 1.90 -5.61 -4.75
N SER A 34 2.05 -6.24 -3.58
CA SER A 34 1.95 -5.57 -2.29
C SER A 34 3.01 -4.47 -2.12
N THR A 35 4.24 -4.73 -2.56
CA THR A 35 5.35 -3.77 -2.53
C THR A 35 5.05 -2.56 -3.39
N ILE A 36 4.61 -2.77 -4.63
CA ILE A 36 4.28 -1.67 -5.55
C ILE A 36 3.10 -0.86 -5.01
N SER A 37 2.05 -1.54 -4.53
CA SER A 37 0.88 -0.89 -3.94
C SER A 37 1.25 -0.01 -2.74
N GLN A 38 2.21 -0.43 -1.92
CA GLN A 38 2.67 0.35 -0.78
C GLN A 38 3.48 1.57 -1.22
N VAL A 39 4.36 1.44 -2.21
CA VAL A 39 5.08 2.58 -2.80
C VAL A 39 4.11 3.60 -3.40
N CYS A 40 3.08 3.14 -4.13
CA CYS A 40 2.04 4.02 -4.66
C CYS A 40 1.31 4.78 -3.54
N PHE A 41 1.02 4.09 -2.43
CA PHE A 41 0.35 4.66 -1.28
C PHE A 41 1.20 5.70 -0.55
N GLU A 42 2.51 5.47 -0.42
CA GLU A 42 3.44 6.41 0.19
C GLU A 42 3.68 7.65 -0.70
N LEU A 43 3.64 7.48 -2.03
CA LEU A 43 3.82 8.56 -3.02
C LEU A 43 2.56 9.39 -3.28
N CYS A 44 1.37 8.86 -2.96
CA CYS A 44 0.11 9.59 -3.00
C CYS A 44 -0.36 9.92 -1.58
N PRO A 45 0.26 10.90 -0.88
CA PRO A 45 -0.20 11.32 0.44
C PRO A 45 -1.62 11.91 0.43
N ASP A 46 -2.07 12.40 -0.74
CA ASP A 46 -3.39 12.98 -0.95
C ASP A 46 -4.50 11.95 -1.17
N LEU A 47 -4.16 10.67 -1.34
CA LEU A 47 -5.17 9.61 -1.32
C LEU A 47 -5.69 9.51 0.11
N GLN A 48 -6.81 10.21 0.38
CA GLN A 48 -7.52 10.20 1.64
C GLN A 48 -7.58 8.76 2.16
N LYS A 49 -6.78 8.46 3.17
CA LYS A 49 -6.94 7.23 3.92
C LYS A 49 -8.37 7.26 4.42
N ALA A 50 -9.13 6.21 4.16
CA ALA A 50 -10.37 6.00 4.89
C ALA A 50 -10.01 6.12 6.37
N SER A 51 -10.65 7.06 7.06
CA SER A 51 -10.53 7.22 8.50
C SER A 51 -11.22 6.02 9.13
N GLY A 52 -10.59 4.84 9.02
CA GLY A 52 -11.03 3.66 9.71
C GLY A 52 -11.05 4.02 11.19
N GLY A 53 -12.18 3.78 11.84
CA GLY A 53 -12.26 3.96 13.28
C GLY A 53 -11.20 3.08 13.94
N CYS A 54 -10.31 3.68 14.72
CA CYS A 54 -9.51 2.94 15.68
C CYS A 54 -10.39 2.80 16.92
N PRO A 55 -10.97 1.62 17.21
CA PRO A 55 -11.83 1.47 18.36
C PRO A 55 -10.96 1.60 19.62
N SER A 56 -10.86 2.81 20.18
CA SER A 56 -10.09 3.10 21.39
C SER A 56 -10.81 2.64 22.67
N LEU A 57 -12.05 2.16 22.53
CA LEU A 57 -13.00 1.88 23.59
C LEU A 57 -13.53 0.43 23.57
N VAL A 58 -12.89 -0.49 22.83
CA VAL A 58 -13.23 -1.91 22.94
C VAL A 58 -12.61 -2.42 24.24
N THR A 59 -13.43 -2.44 25.29
CA THR A 59 -13.09 -3.14 26.52
C THR A 59 -13.44 -4.62 26.37
N SER A 60 -12.90 -5.51 27.22
CA SER A 60 -13.19 -6.95 27.14
C SER A 60 -14.69 -7.28 27.23
N THR A 61 -15.50 -6.33 27.70
CA THR A 61 -16.96 -6.40 27.80
C THR A 61 -17.67 -6.22 26.46
N ASP A 62 -17.07 -5.53 25.48
CA ASP A 62 -17.67 -5.28 24.17
C ASP A 62 -17.45 -6.43 23.18
N MET A 63 -16.60 -7.41 23.54
CA MET A 63 -16.44 -8.67 22.80
C MET A 63 -17.57 -9.66 23.14
N HIS A 64 -18.83 -9.26 22.94
CA HIS A 64 -19.89 -10.26 22.86
C HIS A 64 -19.88 -10.89 21.47
N HIS A 65 -19.53 -12.19 21.45
CA HIS A 65 -19.52 -13.12 20.32
C HIS A 65 -20.27 -12.65 19.07
N ALA A 66 -19.52 -12.43 17.99
CA ALA A 66 -20.05 -12.74 16.67
C ALA A 66 -20.09 -14.27 16.56
N ILE A 67 -21.29 -14.83 16.44
CA ILE A 67 -21.50 -16.23 16.03
C ILE A 67 -21.38 -16.28 14.51
#